data_AF-A0A661J2L8-F1
#
_entry.id   AF-A0A661J2L8-F1
#
_cell.length_a   1.000
_cell.length_b   1.000
_cell.length_c   1.000
_cell.angle_alpha   90.00
_cell.angle_beta   90.00
_cell.angle_gamma   90.00
#
_symmetry.space_group_name_H-M   'P 1'
#
loop_
_entity.id
_entity.type
_entity.pdbx_description
1 polymer ?
#
loop_
_entity_poly.entity_id
_entity_poly.type
_entity_poly.pdbx_seq_one_letter_code
_entity_poly.pdbx_strand_id
1 'polypeptide(L)' 'MKDEFLTLFETARDLVTYIDKEHVFDKAGDMGCGGFDTYQSDAFYDLIAEARKALSEVEVTSE' A
#
# COMPACT_ATOMS: atom_id res chain seq x y z
N MET A 1 -3.93 22.96 8.53
CA MET A 1 -4.92 22.31 7.64
C MET A 1 -4.36 21.93 6.27
N LYS A 2 -3.93 22.86 5.40
CA LYS A 2 -3.30 22.45 4.12
C LYS A 2 -1.98 21.70 4.32
N ASP A 3 -1.12 22.19 5.21
CA ASP A 3 0.18 21.56 5.48
C ASP A 3 0.04 20.20 6.17
N GLU A 4 -0.83 20.10 7.18
CA GLU A 4 -1.11 18.82 7.88
C GLU A 4 -1.72 17.77 6.95
N PHE A 5 -2.63 18.19 6.05
CA PHE A 5 -3.20 17.31 5.04
C PHE A 5 -2.14 16.85 4.03
N LEU A 6 -1.28 17.76 3.56
CA LEU A 6 -0.19 17.43 2.64
C LEU A 6 0.79 16.44 3.28
N THR A 7 1.20 16.68 4.53
CA THR A 7 2.08 15.76 5.25
C THR A 7 1.44 14.39 5.44
N LEU A 8 0.15 14.32 5.79
CA LEU A 8 -0.57 13.05 5.91
C LEU A 8 -0.63 12.32 4.57
N PHE A 9 -0.95 13.04 3.50
CA PHE A 9 -1.04 12.50 2.15
C PHE A 9 0.31 11.94 1.67
N GLU A 10 1.38 12.72 1.77
CA GLU A 10 2.73 12.31 1.38
C GLU A 10 3.22 11.11 2.21
N THR A 11 3.00 11.14 3.53
CA THR A 11 3.38 10.03 4.41
C THR A 11 2.62 8.75 4.07
N ALA A 12 1.32 8.85 3.77
CA ALA A 12 0.51 7.70 3.36
C ALA A 12 0.97 7.14 2.00
N ARG A 13 1.29 8.02 1.05
CA ARG A 13 1.84 7.64 -0.26
C ARG A 13 3.16 6.90 -0.11
N ASP A 14 4.08 7.43 0.68
CA ASP A 14 5.40 6.84 0.88
C ASP A 14 5.30 5.47 1.57
N LEU A 15 4.38 5.31 2.53
CA LEU A 15 4.09 4.03 3.17
C LEU A 15 3.60 2.98 2.16
N VAL A 16 2.58 3.30 1.36
CA VAL A 16 2.04 2.36 0.36
C VAL A 16 3.10 2.02 -0.68
N THR A 17 3.90 3.00 -1.11
CA THR A 17 5.00 2.78 -2.06
C THR A 17 6.06 1.81 -1.50
N TYR A 18 6.39 1.94 -0.22
CA TYR A 18 7.33 1.03 0.44
C TYR A 18 6.79 -0.40 0.51
N ILE A 19 5.52 -0.55 0.91
CA ILE A 19 4.85 -1.85 0.98
C ILE A 19 4.90 -2.58 -0.38
N ASP A 20 4.67 -1.85 -1.46
CA ASP A 20 4.67 -2.39 -2.82
C ASP A 20 6.06 -2.81 -3.27
N LYS A 21 7.05 -1.94 -3.04
CA LYS A 21 8.42 -2.16 -3.48
C LYS A 21 9.08 -3.33 -2.77
N GLU A 22 8.88 -3.43 -1.46
CA GLU A 22 9.53 -4.46 -0.65
C GLU A 22 8.70 -5.76 -0.59
N HIS A 23 7.59 -5.84 -1.34
CA HIS A 23 6.72 -7.01 -1.38
C HIS A 23 6.34 -7.51 0.03
N VAL A 24 6.19 -6.59 1.00
CA VAL A 24 5.96 -6.90 2.43
C VAL A 24 4.70 -7.75 2.60
N PHE A 25 3.73 -7.44 1.75
CA PHE A 25 2.47 -8.12 1.48
C PHE A 25 2.55 -9.51 0.87
N ASP A 26 3.59 -9.89 0.12
CA ASP A 26 3.45 -10.92 -0.91
C ASP A 26 3.25 -12.33 -0.35
N LYS A 27 2.10 -12.97 -0.62
CA LYS A 27 1.78 -14.36 -0.21
C LYS A 27 2.75 -15.37 -0.77
N ALA A 28 3.31 -15.08 -1.94
CA ALA A 28 4.30 -15.91 -2.60
C ALA A 28 5.75 -15.52 -2.24
N GLY A 29 5.93 -14.47 -1.43
CA GLY A 29 7.24 -13.92 -1.08
C GLY A 29 7.95 -14.73 0.01
N ASP A 30 9.23 -15.03 -0.24
CA ASP A 30 10.23 -15.57 0.70
C ASP A 30 10.02 -16.96 1.32
N MET A 31 8.91 -17.66 1.05
CA MET A 31 8.65 -19.02 1.57
C MET A 31 9.38 -20.15 0.79
N GLY A 32 10.34 -19.82 -0.08
CA GLY A 32 11.03 -20.80 -0.93
C GLY A 32 10.15 -21.39 -2.04
N CYS A 33 10.58 -22.49 -2.68
CA CYS A 33 9.86 -23.12 -3.80
C CYS A 33 8.48 -23.66 -3.38
N GLY A 34 7.44 -22.82 -3.47
CA GLY A 34 6.03 -23.24 -3.47
C GLY A 34 5.26 -23.01 -2.16
N GLY A 35 5.83 -22.31 -1.18
CA GLY A 35 5.08 -21.93 0.02
C GLY A 35 4.24 -20.69 -0.22
N PHE A 36 2.94 -20.78 0.09
CA PHE A 36 2.10 -19.60 0.25
C PHE A 36 1.97 -19.32 1.75
N ASP A 37 2.19 -18.07 2.18
CA ASP A 37 1.84 -17.68 3.54
C ASP A 37 0.32 -17.57 3.67
N THR A 38 -0.30 -18.65 4.19
CA THR A 38 -1.74 -18.71 4.42
C THR A 38 -2.21 -17.85 5.59
N TYR A 39 -1.29 -17.31 6.40
CA TYR A 39 -1.60 -16.39 7.50
C TYR A 39 -1.70 -14.94 7.04
N GLN A 40 -1.28 -14.64 5.81
CA GLN A 40 -1.50 -13.32 5.23
C GLN A 40 -2.98 -13.10 4.89
N SER A 41 -3.50 -11.99 5.39
CA SER A 41 -4.90 -11.61 5.30
C SER A 41 -5.23 -11.01 3.93
N ASP A 42 -6.14 -11.65 3.17
CA ASP A 42 -6.69 -11.08 1.93
C ASP A 42 -7.29 -9.70 2.18
N ALA A 43 -7.97 -9.52 3.31
CA ALA A 43 -8.54 -8.23 3.70
C ALA A 43 -7.46 -7.14 3.83
N PHE A 44 -6.24 -7.48 4.24
CA PHE A 44 -5.17 -6.50 4.37
C PHE A 44 -4.60 -6.09 3.01
N TYR A 45 -4.54 -7.02 2.06
CA TYR A 45 -4.22 -6.72 0.66
C TYR A 45 -5.23 -5.79 0.02
N ASP A 46 -6.52 -6.08 0.20
CA ASP A 46 -7.59 -5.25 -0.33
C ASP A 46 -7.49 -3.82 0.22
N LEU A 47 -7.20 -3.66 1.51
CA LEU A 47 -6.98 -2.35 2.14
C LEU A 47 -5.79 -1.59 1.52
N ILE A 48 -4.68 -2.27 1.22
CA ILE A 48 -3.53 -1.64 0.55
C ILE A 48 -3.92 -1.19 -0.87
N ALA A 49 -4.66 -2.03 -1.61
CA ALA A 49 -5.13 -1.70 -2.95
C ALA A 49 -6.10 -0.50 -2.95
N GLU A 50 -7.04 -0.47 -2.01
CA GLU A 50 -7.96 0.65 -1.80
C GLU A 50 -7.23 1.93 -1.43
N ALA A 51 -6.24 1.86 -0.53
CA ALA A 51 -5.41 3.01 -0.16
C ALA A 51 -4.65 3.56 -1.38
N ARG A 52 -4.09 2.68 -2.22
CA ARG A 52 -3.39 3.06 -3.45
C ARG A 52 -4.32 3.79 -4.43
N LYS A 53 -5.55 3.31 -4.58
CA LYS A 53 -6.58 3.95 -5.40
C LYS A 53 -6.98 5.32 -4.84
N ALA A 54 -7.20 5.42 -3.53
CA ALA A 54 -7.58 6.69 -2.91
C ALA A 54 -6.46 7.75 -3.07
N LEU A 55 -5.19 7.34 -2.96
CA LEU A 55 -4.04 8.22 -3.18
C LEU A 55 -4.01 8.75 -4.62
N SER A 56 -4.21 7.89 -5.63
CA SER A 56 -4.18 8.33 -7.03
C SER A 56 -5.33 9.27 -7.40
N GLU A 57 -6.53 9.07 -6.82
CA GLU A 57 -7.66 9.97 -7.00
C GLU A 57 -7.37 11.38 -6.44
N VAL A 58 -6.63 11.48 -5.33
CA VAL A 58 -6.21 12.76 -4.75
C VAL A 58 -5.15 13.44 -5.61
N GLU A 59 -4.18 12.70 -6.17
CA GLU A 59 -3.15 13.24 -7.07
C GLU A 59 -3.78 13.83 -8.34
N VAL A 60 -4.68 13.08 -8.99
CA VAL A 60 -5.38 13.53 -10.22
C VAL A 60 -6.24 14.78 -9.98
N THR A 61 -6.78 14.95 -8.78
CA THR A 61 -7.60 16.13 -8.42
C THR A 61 -6.76 17.36 -8.09
N SER A 62 -5.44 17.18 -7.90
CA SER A 62 -4.51 18.24 -7.47
C SER A 62 -3.68 18.82 -8.62
N GLU A 63 -3.76 18.23 -9.82
CA GLU A 63 -3.21 18.76 -11.09
C GLU A 63 -4.22 19.63 -11.86
#